data_AF-A0A3C1NYX3-F1
#
_entry.id   AF-A0A3C1NYX3-F1
#
_cell.length_a   1.000
_cell.length_b   1.000
_cell.length_c   1.000
_cell.angle_alpha   90.00
_cell.angle_beta   90.00
_cell.angle_gamma   90.00
#
_symmetry.space_group_name_H-M   'P 1'
#
loop_
_entity.id
_entity.type
_entity.pdbx_description
1 polymer ?
#
loop_
_entity_poly.entity_id
_entity_poly.type
_entity_poly.pdbx_seq_one_letter_code
_entity_poly.pdbx_strand_id
1 'polypeptide(L)'
;ITLPRCKVKGTTVGGDVGRFNEAMDIGGPGCTVKAVEELSGLDISNFMMVDFRGFKRIVDAVGGVEICLTKPVDDPLSGLQLGKGKHVVQGEEALAFVRARKTLGDGSDTSRIRRQQAFLSSLMRQVLSSGTLLNPASLLGVLDAATESLTADPQMADINNLKDLALSLKDLRPANVTFTTLPWTPNGDGATVSVNPKKAAPIWKAMRDDTPWPPKGASGAEEAPLLKTPPEKIQVDVLNGTTTPKLAKQAARQLRKQGFVVRDVGNAETADYAQTTVIYDPRWDQSSKTLAAAMGTDVTESVRKHGGVLTVIVGSDFTQVQPVKILDITQDYTAQVNTGDESFCAS
;
A
#
# COMPACT_ATOMS: atom_id res chain seq x y z
N ILE A 1 18.53 -10.56 12.99
CA ILE A 1 17.68 -10.90 14.15
C ILE A 1 18.36 -12.03 14.93
N THR A 2 17.99 -12.30 16.17
CA THR A 2 18.32 -13.60 16.77
C THR A 2 17.41 -14.64 16.12
N LEU A 3 17.98 -15.66 15.49
CA LEU A 3 17.20 -16.74 14.89
C LEU A 3 16.60 -17.60 16.01
N PRO A 4 15.31 -17.98 15.92
CA PRO A 4 14.68 -18.79 16.94
C PRO A 4 15.35 -20.16 17.03
N ARG A 5 15.34 -20.75 18.23
CA ARG A 5 15.79 -22.14 18.40
C ARG A 5 14.70 -23.10 17.94
N CYS A 6 14.98 -23.88 16.90
CA CYS A 6 14.02 -24.77 16.25
C CYS A 6 14.51 -26.23 16.26
N LYS A 7 13.60 -27.19 16.45
CA LYS A 7 13.93 -28.63 16.39
C LYS A 7 13.77 -29.15 14.97
N VAL A 8 14.85 -29.65 14.37
CA VAL A 8 14.88 -30.22 13.02
C VAL A 8 15.49 -31.62 13.11
N LYS A 9 14.70 -32.64 12.75
CA LYS A 9 15.10 -34.06 12.82
C LYS A 9 15.75 -34.44 14.18
N GLY A 10 15.21 -33.92 15.28
CA GLY A 10 15.69 -34.18 16.64
C GLY A 10 16.86 -33.31 17.12
N THR A 11 17.45 -32.48 16.26
CA THR A 11 18.54 -31.56 16.61
C THR A 11 18.02 -30.13 16.76
N THR A 12 18.54 -29.36 17.72
CA THR A 12 18.20 -27.93 17.84
C THR A 12 19.14 -27.09 16.99
N VAL A 13 18.57 -26.26 16.11
CA VAL A 13 19.29 -25.30 15.25
C VAL A 13 18.84 -23.87 15.56
N GLY A 14 19.65 -22.87 15.21
CA GLY A 14 19.41 -21.44 15.49
C GLY A 14 19.90 -20.99 16.87
N GLY A 15 19.49 -19.78 17.28
CA GLY A 15 19.92 -19.11 18.51
C GLY A 15 21.09 -18.13 18.31
N ASP A 16 21.69 -18.13 17.14
CA ASP A 16 22.68 -17.17 16.65
C ASP A 16 22.01 -15.98 15.94
N VAL A 17 22.80 -14.94 15.64
CA VAL A 17 22.33 -13.76 14.91
C VAL A 17 22.48 -14.01 13.41
N GLY A 18 21.36 -13.94 12.69
CA GLY A 18 21.30 -14.14 11.24
C GLY A 18 20.25 -13.29 10.55
N ARG A 19 20.11 -13.45 9.23
CA ARG A 19 19.07 -12.79 8.45
C ARG A 19 17.72 -13.48 8.64
N PHE A 20 16.63 -12.73 8.61
CA PHE A 20 15.29 -13.28 8.85
C PHE A 20 14.95 -14.48 7.95
N ASN A 21 15.35 -14.44 6.67
CA ASN A 21 15.09 -15.53 5.73
C ASN A 21 15.80 -16.84 6.07
N GLU A 22 16.90 -16.80 6.85
CA GLU A 22 17.61 -18.01 7.26
C GLU A 22 16.75 -18.89 8.17
N ALA A 23 15.74 -18.34 8.86
CA ALA A 23 14.78 -19.14 9.64
C ALA A 23 14.06 -20.19 8.77
N MET A 24 13.75 -19.84 7.51
CA MET A 24 13.16 -20.76 6.54
C MET A 24 14.19 -21.82 6.11
N ASP A 25 15.43 -21.41 5.84
CA ASP A 25 16.50 -22.29 5.37
C ASP A 25 16.89 -23.34 6.44
N ILE A 26 16.92 -22.95 7.72
CA ILE A 26 17.33 -23.83 8.82
C ILE A 26 16.20 -24.74 9.30
N GLY A 27 14.97 -24.24 9.37
CA GLY A 27 13.89 -24.88 10.12
C GLY A 27 12.52 -24.83 9.45
N GLY A 28 12.45 -24.38 8.20
CA GLY A 28 11.23 -24.35 7.42
C GLY A 28 10.17 -23.36 7.94
N PRO A 29 8.90 -23.53 7.51
CA PRO A 29 7.84 -22.58 7.80
C PRO A 29 7.57 -22.39 9.29
N GLY A 30 7.56 -23.48 10.07
CA GLY A 30 7.33 -23.38 11.52
C GLY A 30 8.41 -22.59 12.26
N CYS A 31 9.66 -22.66 11.80
CA CYS A 31 10.75 -21.85 12.36
C CYS A 31 10.63 -20.38 11.94
N THR A 32 10.14 -20.12 10.73
CA THR A 32 9.82 -18.76 10.25
C THR A 32 8.69 -18.14 11.07
N VAL A 33 7.61 -18.88 11.33
CA VAL A 33 6.50 -18.44 12.20
C VAL A 33 7.03 -18.06 13.57
N LYS A 34 7.81 -18.96 14.20
CA LYS A 34 8.42 -18.69 15.50
C LYS A 34 9.32 -17.45 15.50
N ALA A 35 10.04 -17.17 14.41
CA ALA A 35 10.85 -15.96 14.29
C ALA A 35 9.97 -14.70 14.31
N VAL A 36 8.80 -14.72 13.68
CA VAL A 36 7.84 -13.61 13.72
C VAL A 36 7.25 -13.46 15.12
N GLU A 37 6.84 -14.57 15.76
CA GLU A 37 6.30 -14.57 17.13
C GLU A 37 7.31 -13.98 18.13
N GLU A 38 8.59 -14.40 18.08
CA GLU A 38 9.63 -13.87 18.96
C GLU A 38 9.93 -12.38 18.70
N LEU A 39 9.83 -11.91 17.45
CA LEU A 39 10.04 -10.50 17.10
C LEU A 39 8.88 -9.59 17.48
N SER A 40 7.66 -10.11 17.44
CA SER A 40 6.42 -9.32 17.52
C SER A 40 5.65 -9.54 18.82
N GLY A 41 5.86 -10.66 19.52
CA GLY A 41 5.01 -11.11 20.63
C GLY A 41 3.58 -11.43 20.21
N LEU A 42 3.32 -11.69 18.93
CA LEU A 42 2.05 -12.20 18.43
C LEU A 42 2.01 -13.71 18.57
N ASP A 43 0.80 -14.26 18.76
CA ASP A 43 0.52 -15.67 18.61
C ASP A 43 -0.04 -15.91 17.19
N ILE A 44 0.70 -16.65 16.35
CA ILE A 44 0.30 -16.88 14.96
C ILE A 44 -0.44 -18.21 14.87
N SER A 45 -1.76 -18.13 14.71
CA SER A 45 -2.62 -19.32 14.65
C SER A 45 -2.53 -20.08 13.33
N ASN A 46 -2.29 -19.39 12.21
CA ASN A 46 -2.30 -19.97 10.87
C ASN A 46 -1.24 -19.30 9.98
N PHE A 47 -0.70 -20.05 9.02
CA PHE A 47 0.19 -19.48 8.01
C PHE A 47 -0.08 -20.08 6.63
N MET A 48 0.36 -19.37 5.59
CA MET A 48 0.29 -19.81 4.20
C MET A 48 1.67 -19.72 3.58
N MET A 49 2.15 -20.81 2.98
CA MET A 49 3.37 -20.80 2.17
C MET A 49 3.01 -21.12 0.72
N VAL A 50 3.39 -20.20 -0.18
CA VAL A 50 3.10 -20.26 -1.60
C VAL A 50 4.43 -20.32 -2.35
N ASP A 51 4.63 -21.36 -3.15
CA ASP A 51 5.80 -21.47 -4.02
C ASP A 51 5.59 -20.72 -5.36
N PHE A 52 6.60 -20.74 -6.23
CA PHE A 52 6.50 -20.05 -7.52
C PHE A 52 5.44 -20.63 -8.46
N ARG A 53 5.19 -21.94 -8.41
CA ARG A 53 4.13 -22.55 -9.23
C ARG A 53 2.78 -22.09 -8.73
N GLY A 54 2.61 -22.08 -7.41
CA GLY A 54 1.39 -21.71 -6.77
C GLY A 54 1.04 -20.24 -6.94
N PHE A 55 2.04 -19.36 -6.82
CA PHE A 55 1.87 -17.94 -7.10
C PHE A 55 1.30 -17.70 -8.51
N LYS A 56 1.86 -18.37 -9.52
CA LYS A 56 1.40 -18.22 -10.91
C LYS A 56 -0.05 -18.66 -11.08
N ARG A 57 -0.40 -19.82 -10.52
CA ARG A 57 -1.77 -20.35 -10.58
C ARG A 57 -2.78 -19.42 -9.92
N ILE A 58 -2.46 -18.86 -8.75
CA ILE A 58 -3.33 -17.90 -8.05
C ILE A 58 -3.54 -16.65 -8.92
N VAL A 59 -2.47 -16.11 -9.50
CA VAL A 59 -2.56 -14.95 -10.40
C VAL A 59 -3.39 -15.25 -11.64
N ASP A 60 -3.21 -16.40 -12.26
CA ASP A 60 -3.96 -16.80 -13.45
C ASP A 60 -5.45 -17.01 -13.12
N ALA A 61 -5.75 -17.61 -11.96
CA ALA A 61 -7.12 -17.87 -11.51
C ALA A 61 -7.92 -16.59 -11.24
N VAL A 62 -7.26 -15.49 -10.84
CA VAL A 62 -7.92 -14.17 -10.66
C VAL A 62 -8.01 -13.35 -11.96
N GLY A 63 -7.54 -13.90 -13.09
CA GLY A 63 -7.54 -13.23 -14.40
C GLY A 63 -6.33 -12.31 -14.64
N GLY A 64 -5.28 -12.42 -13.84
CA GLY A 64 -4.12 -11.53 -13.88
C GLY A 64 -4.23 -10.33 -12.96
N VAL A 65 -3.13 -9.57 -12.85
CA VAL A 65 -3.01 -8.44 -11.92
C VAL A 65 -2.56 -7.18 -12.68
N GLU A 66 -3.27 -6.07 -12.50
CA GLU A 66 -2.83 -4.78 -13.06
C GLU A 66 -1.58 -4.26 -12.33
N ILE A 67 -0.52 -3.99 -13.09
CA ILE A 67 0.68 -3.29 -12.66
C ILE A 67 0.86 -2.01 -13.47
N CYS A 68 1.62 -1.06 -12.95
CA CYS A 68 1.99 0.16 -13.67
C CYS A 68 3.52 0.34 -13.65
N LEU A 69 4.08 0.72 -14.80
CA LEU A 69 5.50 0.98 -15.00
C LEU A 69 5.72 2.43 -15.46
N THR A 70 6.56 3.18 -14.74
CA THR A 70 6.90 4.57 -15.10
C THR A 70 7.92 4.68 -16.24
N LYS A 71 8.66 3.60 -16.47
CA LYS A 71 9.70 3.41 -17.50
C LYS A 71 9.58 2.00 -18.09
N PRO A 72 10.02 1.76 -19.33
CA PRO A 72 10.14 0.41 -19.84
C PRO A 72 11.13 -0.41 -18.99
N VAL A 73 10.88 -1.70 -18.86
CA VAL A 73 11.70 -2.65 -18.10
C VAL A 73 12.16 -3.76 -19.03
N ASP A 74 13.44 -4.08 -18.93
CA ASP A 74 14.08 -5.23 -19.55
C ASP A 74 15.03 -5.82 -18.49
N ASP A 75 14.57 -6.84 -17.76
CA ASP A 75 15.30 -7.52 -16.68
C ASP A 75 15.73 -8.93 -17.10
N PRO A 76 17.00 -9.13 -17.49
CA PRO A 76 17.48 -10.44 -17.92
C PRO A 76 17.46 -11.51 -16.81
N LEU A 77 17.48 -11.12 -15.53
CA LEU A 77 17.53 -12.06 -14.40
C LEU A 77 16.15 -12.65 -14.08
N SER A 78 15.10 -11.82 -14.17
CA SER A 78 13.72 -12.27 -13.98
C SER A 78 13.03 -12.64 -15.29
N GLY A 79 13.55 -12.18 -16.43
CA GLY A 79 12.95 -12.32 -17.76
C GLY A 79 11.84 -11.29 -18.04
N LEU A 80 11.68 -10.27 -17.19
CA LEU A 80 10.61 -9.28 -17.36
C LEU A 80 10.95 -8.32 -18.50
N GLN A 81 10.10 -8.28 -19.53
CA GLN A 81 10.20 -7.33 -20.63
C GLN A 81 8.86 -6.65 -20.88
N LEU A 82 8.69 -5.41 -20.41
CA LEU A 82 7.44 -4.66 -20.53
C LEU A 82 7.70 -3.20 -20.87
N GLY A 83 6.83 -2.63 -21.70
CA GLY A 83 6.84 -1.20 -22.01
C GLY A 83 6.47 -0.33 -20.81
N LYS A 84 6.62 0.99 -20.95
CA LYS A 84 6.04 1.94 -19.99
C LYS A 84 4.50 1.89 -20.04
N GLY A 85 3.83 2.00 -18.90
CA GLY A 85 2.37 2.10 -18.81
C GLY A 85 1.75 1.06 -17.89
N LYS A 86 0.43 0.93 -17.99
CA LYS A 86 -0.34 -0.11 -17.28
C LYS A 86 -0.32 -1.42 -18.07
N HIS A 87 -0.19 -2.53 -17.36
CA HIS A 87 -0.20 -3.89 -17.92
C HIS A 87 -0.99 -4.80 -17.00
N VAL A 88 -1.71 -5.77 -17.56
CA VAL A 88 -2.26 -6.90 -16.79
C VAL A 88 -1.28 -8.05 -16.95
N VAL A 89 -0.62 -8.44 -15.86
CA VAL A 89 0.37 -9.52 -15.89
C VAL A 89 -0.22 -10.81 -15.34
N GLN A 90 0.17 -11.92 -15.96
CA GLN A 90 -0.25 -13.28 -15.62
C GLN A 90 0.98 -14.19 -15.43
N GLY A 91 0.80 -15.33 -14.77
CA GLY A 91 1.78 -16.40 -14.64
C GLY A 91 3.24 -15.95 -14.54
N GLU A 92 4.03 -16.30 -15.55
CA GLU A 92 5.47 -15.99 -15.59
C GLU A 92 5.78 -14.50 -15.60
N GLU A 93 4.99 -13.66 -16.26
CA GLU A 93 5.21 -12.21 -16.29
C GLU A 93 4.99 -11.59 -14.89
N ALA A 94 3.94 -12.03 -14.20
CA ALA A 94 3.67 -11.61 -12.82
C ALA A 94 4.80 -12.05 -11.88
N LEU A 95 5.29 -13.30 -12.05
CA LEU A 95 6.40 -13.82 -11.27
C LEU A 95 7.70 -13.07 -11.58
N ALA A 96 7.95 -12.76 -12.85
CA ALA A 96 9.10 -11.99 -13.30
C ALA A 96 9.08 -10.56 -12.73
N PHE A 97 7.90 -9.95 -12.63
CA PHE A 97 7.72 -8.63 -12.03
C PHE A 97 8.07 -8.58 -10.54
N VAL A 98 7.52 -9.51 -9.73
CA VAL A 98 7.80 -9.53 -8.28
C VAL A 98 9.24 -9.97 -7.94
N ARG A 99 9.91 -10.66 -8.89
CA ARG A 99 11.31 -11.10 -8.78
C ARG A 99 12.33 -10.11 -9.33
N ALA A 100 11.93 -9.15 -10.16
CA ALA A 100 12.84 -8.16 -10.75
C ALA A 100 13.57 -7.38 -9.64
N ARG A 101 14.90 -7.36 -9.71
CA ARG A 101 15.76 -6.76 -8.67
C ARG A 101 16.43 -5.49 -9.14
N LYS A 102 17.21 -5.56 -10.21
CA LYS A 102 18.22 -4.56 -10.57
C LYS A 102 17.69 -3.46 -11.50
N THR A 103 16.65 -3.76 -12.26
CA THR A 103 16.10 -2.89 -13.31
C THR A 103 14.87 -2.12 -12.86
N LEU A 104 14.30 -2.50 -11.71
CA LEU A 104 13.20 -1.83 -11.03
C LEU A 104 13.65 -1.39 -9.64
N GLY A 105 13.54 -0.10 -9.36
CA GLY A 105 14.00 0.53 -8.13
C GLY A 105 15.51 0.70 -8.04
N ASP A 106 16.00 0.82 -6.81
CA ASP A 106 17.41 1.05 -6.48
C ASP A 106 18.21 -0.26 -6.30
N GLY A 107 17.61 -1.42 -6.60
CA GLY A 107 18.21 -2.72 -6.36
C GLY A 107 18.21 -3.21 -4.91
N SER A 108 17.73 -2.40 -3.96
CA SER A 108 17.63 -2.78 -2.55
C SER A 108 16.43 -3.70 -2.29
N ASP A 109 16.51 -4.50 -1.22
CA ASP A 109 15.37 -5.28 -0.75
C ASP A 109 14.19 -4.39 -0.36
N THR A 110 14.43 -3.14 0.02
CA THR A 110 13.39 -2.20 0.45
C THR A 110 12.57 -1.66 -0.71
N SER A 111 13.19 -1.40 -1.88
CA SER A 111 12.43 -1.08 -3.08
C SER A 111 11.66 -2.29 -3.60
N ARG A 112 12.17 -3.51 -3.39
CA ARG A 112 11.42 -4.76 -3.67
C ARG A 112 10.21 -4.92 -2.76
N ILE A 113 10.32 -4.64 -1.45
CA ILE A 113 9.18 -4.67 -0.53
C ILE A 113 8.06 -3.75 -1.02
N ARG A 114 8.37 -2.52 -1.45
CA ARG A 114 7.35 -1.61 -2.03
C ARG A 114 6.63 -2.21 -3.22
N ARG A 115 7.37 -2.79 -4.16
CA ARG A 115 6.77 -3.40 -5.36
C ARG A 115 5.89 -4.60 -5.01
N GLN A 116 6.32 -5.42 -4.05
CA GLN A 116 5.54 -6.58 -3.60
C GLN A 116 4.26 -6.16 -2.89
N GLN A 117 4.30 -5.12 -2.04
CA GLN A 117 3.10 -4.55 -1.43
C GLN A 117 2.15 -3.96 -2.48
N ALA A 118 2.68 -3.24 -3.48
CA ALA A 118 1.89 -2.72 -4.59
C ALA A 118 1.22 -3.84 -5.40
N PHE A 119 1.96 -4.92 -5.67
CA PHE A 119 1.42 -6.09 -6.37
C PHE A 119 0.31 -6.76 -5.55
N LEU A 120 0.53 -6.98 -4.25
CA LEU A 120 -0.48 -7.57 -3.36
C LEU A 120 -1.71 -6.68 -3.22
N SER A 121 -1.53 -5.36 -3.19
CA SER A 121 -2.63 -4.37 -3.25
C SER A 121 -3.44 -4.49 -4.55
N SER A 122 -2.79 -4.59 -5.71
CA SER A 122 -3.48 -4.83 -6.98
C SER A 122 -4.19 -6.18 -7.04
N LEU A 123 -3.53 -7.25 -6.58
CA LEU A 123 -4.11 -8.59 -6.49
C LEU A 123 -5.36 -8.60 -5.61
N MET A 124 -5.27 -7.95 -4.45
CA MET A 124 -6.41 -7.83 -3.54
C MET A 124 -7.55 -7.04 -4.17
N ARG A 125 -7.28 -5.92 -4.87
CA ARG A 125 -8.32 -5.20 -5.63
C ARG A 125 -8.97 -6.08 -6.70
N GLN A 126 -8.19 -6.91 -7.38
CA GLN A 126 -8.70 -7.84 -8.39
C GLN A 126 -9.62 -8.89 -7.77
N VAL A 127 -9.22 -9.47 -6.63
CA VAL A 127 -10.02 -10.45 -5.88
C VAL A 127 -11.27 -9.82 -5.29
N LEU A 128 -11.15 -8.68 -4.61
CA LEU A 128 -12.25 -7.98 -3.94
C LEU A 128 -13.18 -7.24 -4.92
N SER A 129 -12.78 -7.08 -6.19
CA SER A 129 -13.68 -6.54 -7.19
C SER A 129 -14.95 -7.37 -7.22
N SER A 130 -16.11 -6.71 -7.26
CA SER A 130 -17.42 -7.35 -7.16
C SER A 130 -17.66 -8.44 -8.21
N GLY A 131 -16.80 -8.61 -9.21
CA GLY A 131 -16.89 -9.69 -10.19
C GLY A 131 -16.30 -11.04 -9.74
N THR A 132 -15.24 -11.07 -8.92
CA THR A 132 -14.51 -12.33 -8.61
C THR A 132 -15.12 -13.04 -7.39
N LEU A 133 -15.35 -12.33 -6.28
CA LEU A 133 -15.98 -12.90 -5.08
C LEU A 133 -17.47 -13.22 -5.26
N LEU A 134 -18.19 -12.47 -6.11
CA LEU A 134 -19.61 -12.71 -6.37
C LEU A 134 -19.86 -13.73 -7.49
N ASN A 135 -18.80 -14.23 -8.15
CA ASN A 135 -18.89 -15.29 -9.13
C ASN A 135 -18.47 -16.63 -8.50
N PRO A 136 -19.41 -17.57 -8.26
CA PRO A 136 -19.11 -18.85 -7.63
C PRO A 136 -18.06 -19.67 -8.38
N ALA A 137 -18.04 -19.63 -9.72
CA ALA A 137 -17.07 -20.37 -10.51
C ALA A 137 -15.66 -19.78 -10.41
N SER A 138 -15.55 -18.45 -10.46
CA SER A 138 -14.26 -17.75 -10.26
C SER A 138 -13.73 -17.95 -8.84
N LEU A 139 -14.59 -17.82 -7.82
CA LEU A 139 -14.22 -18.06 -6.43
C LEU A 139 -13.72 -19.49 -6.22
N LEU A 140 -14.45 -20.49 -6.73
CA LEU A 140 -14.02 -21.89 -6.63
C LEU A 140 -12.70 -22.14 -7.36
N GLY A 141 -12.48 -21.55 -8.54
CA GLY A 141 -11.21 -21.66 -9.25
C GLY A 141 -10.03 -21.05 -8.49
N VAL A 142 -10.25 -19.90 -7.82
CA VAL A 142 -9.23 -19.28 -6.97
C VAL A 142 -8.95 -20.10 -5.72
N LEU A 143 -9.98 -20.63 -5.07
CA LEU A 143 -9.84 -21.48 -3.88
C LEU A 143 -9.13 -22.79 -4.21
N ASP A 144 -9.48 -23.44 -5.32
CA ASP A 144 -8.84 -24.67 -5.81
C ASP A 144 -7.36 -24.42 -6.12
N ALA A 145 -7.07 -23.39 -6.92
CA ALA A 145 -5.71 -22.96 -7.21
C ALA A 145 -4.93 -22.66 -5.91
N ALA A 146 -5.53 -21.98 -4.93
CA ALA A 146 -4.90 -21.72 -3.64
C ALA A 146 -4.62 -23.01 -2.87
N THR A 147 -5.57 -23.94 -2.75
CA THR A 147 -5.37 -25.21 -2.05
C THR A 147 -4.25 -26.06 -2.65
N GLU A 148 -4.16 -26.14 -3.98
CA GLU A 148 -3.08 -26.88 -4.66
C GLU A 148 -1.71 -26.19 -4.57
N SER A 149 -1.71 -24.91 -4.24
CA SER A 149 -0.53 -24.03 -4.21
C SER A 149 0.05 -23.86 -2.81
N LEU A 150 -0.75 -24.15 -1.79
CA LEU A 150 -0.38 -24.00 -0.39
C LEU A 150 0.37 -25.24 0.09
N THR A 151 1.61 -25.01 0.50
CA THR A 151 2.44 -26.06 1.07
C THR A 151 2.51 -25.85 2.58
N ALA A 152 2.18 -26.87 3.37
CA ALA A 152 2.60 -27.02 4.77
C ALA A 152 1.75 -26.44 5.93
N ASP A 153 0.51 -25.98 5.75
CA ASP A 153 -0.45 -25.90 6.85
C ASP A 153 -1.67 -26.79 6.55
N PRO A 154 -1.81 -27.96 7.20
CA PRO A 154 -2.94 -28.86 6.97
C PRO A 154 -4.31 -28.22 7.25
N GLN A 155 -4.40 -27.21 8.12
CA GLN A 155 -5.65 -26.51 8.39
C GLN A 155 -5.98 -25.49 7.29
N MET A 156 -4.99 -24.77 6.77
CA MET A 156 -5.21 -23.83 5.66
C MET A 156 -5.24 -24.51 4.27
N ALA A 157 -4.75 -25.74 4.16
CA ALA A 157 -4.92 -26.58 2.97
C ALA A 157 -6.36 -27.16 2.84
N ASP A 158 -7.27 -26.84 3.77
CA ASP A 158 -8.70 -27.16 3.67
C ASP A 158 -9.46 -26.04 2.93
N ILE A 159 -10.12 -26.43 1.84
CA ILE A 159 -10.91 -25.52 1.01
C ILE A 159 -12.04 -24.80 1.78
N ASN A 160 -12.61 -25.42 2.82
CA ASN A 160 -13.66 -24.82 3.64
C ASN A 160 -13.09 -23.71 4.52
N ASN A 161 -11.89 -23.90 5.09
CA ASN A 161 -11.23 -22.86 5.88
C ASN A 161 -10.83 -21.66 5.01
N LEU A 162 -10.36 -21.90 3.78
CA LEU A 162 -10.09 -20.83 2.82
C LEU A 162 -11.37 -20.12 2.36
N LYS A 163 -12.48 -20.85 2.21
CA LYS A 163 -13.79 -20.27 1.92
C LYS A 163 -14.28 -19.39 3.06
N ASP A 164 -14.19 -19.85 4.30
CA ASP A 164 -14.61 -19.08 5.48
C ASP A 164 -13.74 -17.82 5.64
N LEU A 165 -12.43 -17.93 5.40
CA LEU A 165 -11.53 -16.79 5.31
C LEU A 165 -11.98 -15.83 4.20
N ALA A 166 -12.22 -16.31 2.98
CA ALA A 166 -12.66 -15.47 1.86
C ALA A 166 -14.00 -14.76 2.16
N LEU A 167 -14.95 -15.46 2.79
CA LEU A 167 -16.23 -14.89 3.21
C LEU A 167 -16.09 -13.84 4.32
N SER A 168 -15.14 -14.03 5.24
CA SER A 168 -14.82 -13.02 6.27
C SER A 168 -14.25 -11.73 5.68
N LEU A 169 -13.63 -11.81 4.49
CA LEU A 169 -13.03 -10.67 3.79
C LEU A 169 -13.99 -9.98 2.80
N LYS A 170 -15.24 -10.46 2.64
CA LYS A 170 -16.16 -9.94 1.60
C LYS A 170 -16.48 -8.44 1.73
N ASP A 171 -16.49 -7.92 2.96
CA ASP A 171 -16.80 -6.52 3.26
C ASP A 171 -15.51 -5.67 3.38
N LEU A 172 -14.35 -6.28 3.15
CA LEU A 172 -13.07 -5.59 3.16
C LEU A 172 -12.99 -4.67 1.94
N ARG A 173 -12.78 -3.38 2.19
CA ARG A 173 -12.54 -2.38 1.15
C ARG A 173 -11.03 -2.18 1.00
N PRO A 174 -10.47 -2.03 -0.21
CA PRO A 174 -9.03 -1.81 -0.38
C PRO A 174 -8.47 -0.63 0.43
N ALA A 175 -9.26 0.44 0.61
CA ALA A 175 -8.91 1.60 1.44
C ALA A 175 -8.75 1.28 2.94
N ASN A 176 -9.34 0.17 3.42
CA ASN A 176 -9.25 -0.28 4.80
C ASN A 176 -8.05 -1.20 5.06
N VAL A 177 -7.23 -1.47 4.06
CA VAL A 177 -6.03 -2.32 4.18
C VAL A 177 -4.80 -1.47 4.17
N THR A 178 -3.95 -1.65 5.18
CA THR A 178 -2.68 -0.95 5.31
C THR A 178 -1.52 -1.88 5.02
N PHE A 179 -0.69 -1.51 4.06
CA PHE A 179 0.64 -2.08 3.86
C PHE A 179 1.65 -1.24 4.63
N THR A 180 2.44 -1.89 5.49
CA THR A 180 3.45 -1.24 6.32
C THR A 180 4.74 -2.05 6.31
N THR A 181 5.88 -1.37 6.17
CA THR A 181 7.20 -1.95 6.39
C THR A 181 7.62 -1.65 7.82
N LEU A 182 8.28 -2.59 8.50
CA LEU A 182 8.84 -2.29 9.81
C LEU A 182 9.97 -1.27 9.65
N PRO A 183 10.00 -0.19 10.45
CA PRO A 183 11.10 0.74 10.48
C PRO A 183 12.42 0.02 10.74
N TRP A 184 13.47 0.37 10.02
CA TRP A 184 14.74 -0.35 10.04
C TRP A 184 15.95 0.60 10.06
N THR A 185 17.11 0.07 10.45
CA THR A 185 18.40 0.76 10.43
C THR A 185 19.45 -0.12 9.76
N PRO A 186 20.37 0.42 8.94
CA PRO A 186 21.46 -0.36 8.36
C PRO A 186 22.43 -0.84 9.44
N ASN A 187 23.00 -2.02 9.26
CA ASN A 187 23.99 -2.59 10.19
C ASN A 187 25.44 -2.13 9.92
N GLY A 188 25.65 -1.29 8.90
CA GLY A 188 26.96 -0.74 8.54
C GLY A 188 27.83 -1.64 7.67
N ASP A 189 27.39 -2.86 7.38
CA ASP A 189 28.05 -3.83 6.48
C ASP A 189 27.73 -3.62 4.99
N GLY A 190 26.85 -2.66 4.68
CA GLY A 190 26.35 -2.40 3.32
C GLY A 190 25.43 -3.49 2.75
N ALA A 191 25.04 -4.49 3.55
CA ALA A 191 24.34 -5.68 3.09
C ALA A 191 23.12 -6.05 3.92
N THR A 192 23.04 -5.63 5.18
CA THR A 192 21.97 -6.02 6.10
C THR A 192 21.36 -4.85 6.87
N VAL A 193 20.12 -5.05 7.29
CA VAL A 193 19.33 -4.11 8.08
C VAL A 193 18.78 -4.79 9.32
N SER A 194 18.58 -4.03 10.38
CA SER A 194 17.91 -4.47 11.60
C SER A 194 16.63 -3.67 11.82
N VAL A 195 15.59 -4.31 12.33
CA VAL A 195 14.37 -3.62 12.77
C VAL A 195 14.74 -2.60 13.84
N ASN A 196 14.21 -1.38 13.73
CA ASN A 196 14.33 -0.37 14.77
C ASN A 196 13.29 -0.67 15.88
N PRO A 197 13.70 -1.17 17.06
CA PRO A 197 12.75 -1.67 18.04
C PRO A 197 11.83 -0.58 18.59
N LYS A 198 12.34 0.64 18.78
CA LYS A 198 11.55 1.77 19.31
C LYS A 198 10.46 2.20 18.33
N LYS A 199 10.80 2.28 17.04
CA LYS A 199 9.86 2.70 15.99
C LYS A 199 8.91 1.58 15.54
N ALA A 200 9.32 0.31 15.67
CA ALA A 200 8.47 -0.84 15.36
C ALA A 200 7.50 -1.20 16.50
N ALA A 201 7.81 -0.86 17.75
CA ALA A 201 6.98 -1.19 18.92
C ALA A 201 5.51 -0.74 18.80
N PRO A 202 5.17 0.46 18.30
CA PRO A 202 3.78 0.86 18.07
C PRO A 202 3.05 -0.02 17.05
N ILE A 203 3.76 -0.49 16.01
CA ILE A 203 3.19 -1.36 14.98
C ILE A 203 2.83 -2.71 15.59
N TRP A 204 3.76 -3.30 16.35
CA TRP A 204 3.51 -4.56 17.03
C TRP A 204 2.43 -4.46 18.10
N LYS A 205 2.38 -3.34 18.82
CA LYS A 205 1.29 -3.07 19.76
C LYS A 205 -0.05 -3.00 19.04
N ALA A 206 -0.13 -2.30 17.91
CA ALA A 206 -1.36 -2.19 17.15
C ALA A 206 -1.87 -3.56 16.68
N MET A 207 -0.98 -4.44 16.20
CA MET A 207 -1.34 -5.81 15.82
C MET A 207 -1.78 -6.68 17.01
N ARG A 208 -1.08 -6.59 18.16
CA ARG A 208 -1.45 -7.40 19.36
C ARG A 208 -2.76 -6.96 19.99
N ASP A 209 -3.04 -5.66 19.97
CA ASP A 209 -4.24 -5.08 20.57
C ASP A 209 -5.44 -5.05 19.59
N ASP A 210 -5.25 -5.53 18.35
CA ASP A 210 -6.23 -5.46 17.25
C ASP A 210 -6.79 -4.04 17.05
N THR A 211 -5.87 -3.07 16.91
CA THR A 211 -6.22 -1.65 16.69
C THR A 211 -5.77 -1.18 15.31
N PRO A 212 -6.48 -0.23 14.67
CA PRO A 212 -6.12 0.26 13.34
C PRO A 212 -4.70 0.81 13.28
N TRP A 213 -3.96 0.39 12.25
CA TRP A 213 -2.64 0.92 11.92
C TRP A 213 -2.65 1.62 10.55
N PRO A 214 -2.00 2.79 10.42
CA PRO A 214 -1.39 3.59 11.49
C PRO A 214 -2.45 4.21 12.41
N PRO A 215 -2.06 4.71 13.60
CA PRO A 215 -3.02 5.22 14.57
C PRO A 215 -3.79 6.37 13.94
N LYS A 216 -5.11 6.19 13.80
CA LYS A 216 -5.99 7.25 13.29
C LYS A 216 -5.90 8.43 14.27
N GLY A 217 -5.68 9.64 13.75
CA GLY A 217 -5.61 10.84 14.58
C GLY A 217 -6.88 11.00 15.43
N ALA A 218 -6.79 11.70 16.57
CA ALA A 218 -7.85 11.85 17.58
C ALA A 218 -9.19 12.48 17.10
N SER A 219 -9.37 12.74 15.80
CA SER A 219 -10.69 13.01 15.23
C SER A 219 -11.33 11.68 14.89
N GLY A 220 -12.33 11.25 15.67
CA GLY A 220 -13.07 9.99 15.51
C GLY A 220 -13.87 9.84 14.20
N ALA A 221 -13.30 10.18 13.06
CA ALA A 221 -13.79 9.81 11.74
C ALA A 221 -13.18 8.46 11.37
N GLU A 222 -14.03 7.45 11.18
CA GLU A 222 -13.64 6.09 10.79
C GLU A 222 -12.87 6.04 9.44
N GLU A 223 -12.88 7.11 8.64
CA GLU A 223 -12.46 7.13 7.23
C GLU A 223 -11.40 8.21 6.87
N ALA A 224 -10.69 8.81 7.84
CA ALA A 224 -9.67 9.81 7.50
C ALA A 224 -8.51 9.21 6.64
N PRO A 225 -8.19 9.79 5.47
CA PRO A 225 -7.23 9.20 4.53
C PRO A 225 -5.80 9.28 5.08
N LEU A 226 -4.96 8.32 4.66
CA LEU A 226 -3.55 8.31 5.03
C LEU A 226 -2.77 9.35 4.21
N LEU A 227 -2.43 10.48 4.84
CA LEU A 227 -1.73 11.58 4.17
C LEU A 227 -0.21 11.50 4.36
N LYS A 228 0.55 11.82 3.30
CA LYS A 228 2.03 11.72 3.26
C LYS A 228 2.73 13.05 3.02
N THR A 229 2.12 13.95 2.27
CA THR A 229 2.73 15.25 1.94
C THR A 229 2.23 16.32 2.90
N PRO A 230 3.09 17.01 3.67
CA PRO A 230 2.66 18.08 4.55
C PRO A 230 2.17 19.32 3.77
N PRO A 231 1.16 20.05 4.27
CA PRO A 231 0.61 21.25 3.65
C PRO A 231 1.67 22.26 3.19
N GLU A 232 2.71 22.49 3.98
CA GLU A 232 3.80 23.43 3.70
C GLU A 232 4.61 23.11 2.43
N LYS A 233 4.54 21.88 1.91
CA LYS A 233 5.18 21.47 0.66
C LYS A 233 4.25 21.57 -0.56
N ILE A 234 2.99 21.96 -0.36
CA ILE A 234 1.96 21.94 -1.40
C ILE A 234 1.66 23.38 -1.84
N GLN A 235 1.90 23.65 -3.12
CA GLN A 235 1.58 24.91 -3.77
C GLN A 235 0.20 24.83 -4.41
N VAL A 236 -0.67 25.82 -4.17
CA VAL A 236 -2.07 25.80 -4.60
C VAL A 236 -2.50 27.13 -5.21
N ASP A 237 -3.15 27.07 -6.37
CA ASP A 237 -3.99 28.13 -6.91
C ASP A 237 -5.45 27.88 -6.56
N VAL A 238 -6.13 28.90 -6.04
CA VAL A 238 -7.52 28.78 -5.56
C VAL A 238 -8.43 29.59 -6.47
N LEU A 239 -9.29 28.91 -7.22
CA LEU A 239 -10.22 29.51 -8.17
C LEU A 239 -11.65 29.46 -7.63
N ASN A 240 -12.40 30.54 -7.82
CA ASN A 240 -13.82 30.57 -7.51
C ASN A 240 -14.61 29.97 -8.66
N GLY A 241 -15.21 28.80 -8.45
CA GLY A 241 -16.10 28.14 -9.40
C GLY A 241 -17.56 28.47 -9.21
N THR A 242 -17.90 29.49 -8.42
CA THR A 242 -19.28 29.86 -8.07
C THR A 242 -19.57 31.34 -8.30
N THR A 243 -20.86 31.69 -8.33
CA THR A 243 -21.32 33.09 -8.27
C THR A 243 -21.21 33.71 -6.88
N THR A 244 -20.91 32.91 -5.83
CA THR A 244 -20.76 33.40 -4.46
C THR A 244 -19.50 34.27 -4.34
N PRO A 245 -19.63 35.57 -3.99
CA PRO A 245 -18.48 36.45 -3.91
C PRO A 245 -17.47 36.02 -2.84
N LYS A 246 -16.18 36.10 -3.18
CA LYS A 246 -15.05 35.90 -2.25
C LYS A 246 -14.91 34.48 -1.67
N LEU A 247 -15.63 33.47 -2.19
CA LEU A 247 -15.55 32.09 -1.71
C LEU A 247 -14.12 31.52 -1.82
N ALA A 248 -13.47 31.71 -2.97
CA ALA A 248 -12.06 31.35 -3.16
C ALA A 248 -11.12 32.09 -2.18
N LYS A 249 -11.38 33.37 -1.88
CA LYS A 249 -10.59 34.13 -0.89
C LYS A 249 -10.79 33.57 0.53
N GLN A 250 -11.98 33.07 0.86
CA GLN A 250 -12.24 32.39 2.13
C GLN A 250 -11.49 31.07 2.22
N ALA A 251 -11.62 30.21 1.20
CA ALA A 251 -10.90 28.94 1.12
C ALA A 251 -9.37 29.16 1.22
N ALA A 252 -8.83 30.10 0.43
CA ALA A 252 -7.41 30.45 0.46
C ALA A 252 -6.91 30.91 1.84
N ARG A 253 -7.71 31.67 2.61
CA ARG A 253 -7.35 32.06 3.98
C ARG A 253 -7.30 30.85 4.90
N GLN A 254 -8.26 29.94 4.79
CA GLN A 254 -8.31 28.75 5.62
C GLN A 254 -7.20 27.74 5.25
N LEU A 255 -6.90 27.56 3.97
CA LEU A 255 -5.77 26.76 3.49
C LEU A 255 -4.43 27.29 4.02
N ARG A 256 -4.19 28.61 3.98
CA ARG A 256 -2.99 29.21 4.58
C ARG A 256 -2.89 28.94 6.08
N LYS A 257 -4.02 28.97 6.82
CA LYS A 257 -4.04 28.62 8.25
C LYS A 257 -3.68 27.16 8.50
N GLN A 258 -3.98 26.26 7.57
CA GLN A 258 -3.57 24.85 7.60
C GLN A 258 -2.13 24.63 7.11
N GLY A 259 -1.41 25.69 6.70
CA GLY A 259 -0.01 25.62 6.26
C GLY A 259 0.22 25.48 4.76
N PHE A 260 -0.84 25.43 3.93
CA PHE A 260 -0.69 25.35 2.47
C PHE A 260 -0.08 26.64 1.88
N VAL A 261 0.74 26.48 0.84
CA VAL A 261 1.35 27.59 0.10
C VAL A 261 0.40 28.05 -1.01
N VAL A 262 -0.51 28.97 -0.69
CA VAL A 262 -1.44 29.53 -1.69
C VAL A 262 -0.72 30.58 -2.54
N ARG A 263 -0.50 30.25 -3.82
CA ARG A 263 0.22 31.08 -4.80
C ARG A 263 -0.68 32.16 -5.39
N ASP A 264 -1.83 31.78 -5.95
CA ASP A 264 -2.78 32.71 -6.55
C ASP A 264 -4.23 32.45 -6.10
N VAL A 265 -5.07 33.50 -6.19
CA VAL A 265 -6.50 33.43 -5.92
C VAL A 265 -7.27 34.16 -7.01
N GLY A 266 -8.06 33.42 -7.78
CA GLY A 266 -8.78 33.93 -8.95
C GLY A 266 -10.21 33.41 -9.07
N ASN A 267 -10.76 33.53 -10.27
CA ASN A 267 -12.03 32.91 -10.66
C ASN A 267 -11.74 31.80 -11.67
N ALA A 268 -12.56 30.75 -11.67
CA ALA A 268 -12.53 29.75 -12.72
C ALA A 268 -13.12 30.31 -14.03
N GLU A 269 -13.00 29.54 -15.12
CA GLU A 269 -13.53 29.92 -16.43
C GLU A 269 -15.06 30.05 -16.42
N THR A 270 -15.73 29.16 -15.69
CA THR A 270 -17.18 29.19 -15.44
C THR A 270 -17.48 29.21 -13.95
N ALA A 271 -18.73 29.55 -13.59
CA ALA A 271 -19.18 29.76 -12.22
C ALA A 271 -20.29 28.78 -11.79
N ASP A 272 -20.40 27.64 -12.47
CA ASP A 272 -21.42 26.60 -12.31
C ASP A 272 -20.89 25.32 -11.65
N TYR A 273 -19.72 25.37 -11.01
CA TYR A 273 -19.13 24.22 -10.33
C TYR A 273 -19.95 23.86 -9.09
N ALA A 274 -20.75 22.80 -9.20
CA ALA A 274 -21.49 22.26 -8.07
C ALA A 274 -20.56 21.65 -7.02
N GLN A 275 -19.48 20.99 -7.47
CA GLN A 275 -18.52 20.27 -6.64
C GLN A 275 -17.14 20.92 -6.66
N THR A 276 -16.50 20.93 -5.50
CA THR A 276 -15.13 21.40 -5.34
C THR A 276 -14.19 20.39 -5.99
N THR A 277 -13.35 20.86 -6.91
CA THR A 277 -12.53 19.98 -7.76
C THR A 277 -11.05 20.30 -7.57
N VAL A 278 -10.22 19.26 -7.39
CA VAL A 278 -8.76 19.38 -7.33
C VAL A 278 -8.12 18.89 -8.61
N ILE A 279 -7.44 19.78 -9.33
CA ILE A 279 -6.71 19.48 -10.56
C ILE A 279 -5.21 19.42 -10.27
N TYR A 280 -4.54 18.37 -10.76
CA TYR A 280 -3.13 18.13 -10.46
C TYR A 280 -2.41 17.40 -11.60
N ASP A 281 -1.09 17.50 -11.64
CA ASP A 281 -0.27 16.63 -12.48
C ASP A 281 -0.09 15.27 -11.79
N PRO A 282 -0.27 14.11 -12.48
CA PRO A 282 -0.21 12.80 -11.85
C PRO A 282 1.08 12.50 -11.06
N ARG A 283 2.18 13.22 -11.30
CA ARG A 283 3.41 13.12 -10.49
C ARG A 283 3.28 13.68 -9.05
N TRP A 284 2.20 14.40 -8.76
CA TRP A 284 1.90 15.03 -7.46
C TRP A 284 0.64 14.43 -6.79
N ASP A 285 0.29 13.18 -7.10
CA ASP A 285 -0.86 12.45 -6.54
C ASP A 285 -0.93 12.51 -5.00
N GLN A 286 0.20 12.37 -4.32
CA GLN A 286 0.24 12.43 -2.85
C GLN A 286 -0.06 13.83 -2.30
N SER A 287 0.29 14.86 -3.07
CA SER A 287 -0.04 16.25 -2.73
C SER A 287 -1.52 16.53 -2.97
N SER A 288 -2.09 15.97 -4.06
CA SER A 288 -3.51 16.16 -4.36
C SER A 288 -4.41 15.48 -3.33
N LYS A 289 -4.07 14.28 -2.84
CA LYS A 289 -4.77 13.63 -1.72
C LYS A 289 -4.84 14.49 -0.46
N THR A 290 -3.74 15.15 -0.11
CA THR A 290 -3.69 16.04 1.08
C THR A 290 -4.57 17.27 0.87
N LEU A 291 -4.51 17.88 -0.32
CA LEU A 291 -5.36 19.02 -0.65
C LEU A 291 -6.84 18.63 -0.72
N ALA A 292 -7.18 17.51 -1.35
CA ALA A 292 -8.53 16.99 -1.48
C ALA A 292 -9.15 16.70 -0.11
N ALA A 293 -8.41 16.04 0.79
CA ALA A 293 -8.82 15.83 2.18
C ALA A 293 -9.06 17.14 2.93
N ALA A 294 -8.18 18.14 2.76
CA ALA A 294 -8.36 19.46 3.35
C ALA A 294 -9.58 20.19 2.77
N MET A 295 -9.89 19.98 1.50
CA MET A 295 -11.04 20.61 0.83
C MET A 295 -12.36 19.85 1.02
N GLY A 296 -12.31 18.62 1.56
CA GLY A 296 -13.47 17.77 1.77
C GLY A 296 -14.11 17.27 0.48
N THR A 297 -13.29 16.97 -0.54
CA THR A 297 -13.77 16.49 -1.85
C THR A 297 -13.05 15.22 -2.30
N ASP A 298 -13.79 14.34 -2.98
CA ASP A 298 -13.23 13.18 -3.71
C ASP A 298 -13.09 13.48 -5.21
N VAL A 299 -13.57 14.62 -5.69
CA VAL A 299 -13.53 15.01 -7.10
C VAL A 299 -12.14 15.54 -7.44
N THR A 300 -11.35 14.70 -8.08
CA THR A 300 -9.99 15.05 -8.51
C THR A 300 -9.79 14.75 -9.99
N GLU A 301 -9.02 15.61 -10.66
CA GLU A 301 -8.69 15.50 -12.08
C GLU A 301 -7.16 15.48 -12.27
N SER A 302 -6.66 14.40 -12.88
CA SER A 302 -5.25 14.24 -13.20
C SER A 302 -4.95 14.71 -14.64
N VAL A 303 -4.27 15.84 -14.78
CA VAL A 303 -3.92 16.45 -16.07
C VAL A 303 -2.41 16.41 -16.29
N ARG A 304 -1.96 15.72 -17.34
CA ARG A 304 -0.53 15.57 -17.64
C ARG A 304 0.09 16.93 -18.03
N LYS A 305 1.28 17.24 -17.48
CA LYS A 305 2.00 18.51 -17.67
C LYS A 305 1.31 19.71 -17.01
N HIS A 306 0.38 19.51 -16.08
CA HIS A 306 -0.24 20.59 -15.30
C HIS A 306 0.80 21.36 -14.46
N GLY A 307 1.91 20.72 -14.09
CA GLY A 307 3.01 21.38 -13.40
C GLY A 307 3.17 20.92 -11.96
N GLY A 308 3.64 21.80 -11.08
CA GLY A 308 3.86 21.51 -9.65
C GLY A 308 2.98 22.34 -8.71
N VAL A 309 2.13 23.20 -9.28
CA VAL A 309 1.13 23.98 -8.56
C VAL A 309 -0.20 23.28 -8.80
N LEU A 310 -0.86 22.85 -7.72
CA LEU A 310 -2.19 22.25 -7.79
C LEU A 310 -3.21 23.37 -7.97
N THR A 311 -4.33 23.06 -8.61
CA THR A 311 -5.45 23.99 -8.72
C THR A 311 -6.63 23.43 -7.96
N VAL A 312 -7.25 24.24 -7.11
CA VAL A 312 -8.56 23.92 -6.54
C VAL A 312 -9.60 24.89 -7.08
N ILE A 313 -10.64 24.34 -7.70
CA ILE A 313 -11.83 25.09 -8.09
C ILE A 313 -12.85 24.88 -6.98
N VAL A 314 -13.15 25.95 -6.25
CA VAL A 314 -14.07 25.92 -5.12
C VAL A 314 -15.50 25.93 -5.65
N GLY A 315 -16.23 24.85 -5.40
CA GLY A 315 -17.62 24.66 -5.83
C GLY A 315 -18.63 25.09 -4.77
N SER A 316 -19.92 24.99 -5.10
CA SER A 316 -21.02 25.37 -4.20
C SER A 316 -21.16 24.47 -2.97
N ASP A 317 -20.59 23.26 -3.02
CA ASP A 317 -20.50 22.31 -1.91
C ASP A 317 -19.49 22.71 -0.83
N PHE A 318 -18.59 23.66 -1.12
CA PHE A 318 -17.54 24.05 -0.19
C PHE A 318 -18.12 24.74 1.04
N THR A 319 -17.81 24.18 2.21
CA THR A 319 -18.20 24.75 3.51
C THR A 319 -16.99 25.36 4.23
N GLN A 320 -15.97 24.55 4.47
CA GLN A 320 -14.73 24.94 5.13
C GLN A 320 -13.60 23.99 4.78
N VAL A 321 -12.36 24.46 4.97
CA VAL A 321 -11.17 23.62 4.95
C VAL A 321 -11.12 22.78 6.23
N GLN A 322 -11.05 21.47 6.05
CA GLN A 322 -10.89 20.50 7.12
C GLN A 322 -9.44 20.46 7.61
N PRO A 323 -9.21 20.25 8.92
CA PRO A 323 -7.87 20.04 9.44
C PRO A 323 -7.27 18.75 8.88
N VAL A 324 -6.03 18.82 8.40
CA VAL A 324 -5.28 17.66 7.92
C VAL A 324 -4.12 17.35 8.86
N LYS A 325 -3.93 16.07 9.19
CA LYS A 325 -2.82 15.61 10.04
C LYS A 325 -1.95 14.64 9.24
N ILE A 326 -0.67 14.97 9.12
CA ILE A 326 0.33 14.02 8.62
C ILE A 326 0.88 13.24 9.81
N LEU A 327 0.85 11.92 9.73
CA LEU A 327 1.40 11.08 10.80
C LEU A 327 2.92 10.97 10.62
N ASP A 328 3.68 11.07 11.70
CA ASP A 328 5.16 10.97 11.64
C ASP A 328 5.63 9.69 10.95
N ILE A 329 4.89 8.60 11.13
CA ILE A 329 5.18 7.31 10.51
C ILE A 329 5.05 7.34 8.97
N THR A 330 4.17 8.17 8.41
CA THR A 330 4.06 8.29 6.94
C THR A 330 5.21 9.10 6.35
N GLN A 331 5.93 9.85 7.18
CA GLN A 331 7.15 10.56 6.81
C GLN A 331 8.41 9.70 7.00
N ASP A 332 8.32 8.57 7.71
CA ASP A 332 9.43 7.64 7.85
C ASP A 332 9.61 6.79 6.58
N TYR A 333 10.63 7.16 5.79
CA TYR A 333 10.98 6.45 4.56
C TYR A 333 11.36 4.98 4.76
N THR A 334 11.68 4.56 5.98
CA THR A 334 11.94 3.16 6.34
C THR A 334 10.66 2.39 6.68
N ALA A 335 9.62 3.07 7.15
CA ALA A 335 8.34 2.48 7.54
C ALA A 335 7.40 2.26 6.36
N GLN A 336 7.39 3.16 5.37
CA GLN A 336 6.67 2.99 4.10
C GLN A 336 5.22 2.49 4.27
N VAL A 337 4.33 3.40 4.62
CA VAL A 337 2.92 3.08 4.86
C VAL A 337 2.08 3.46 3.64
N ASN A 338 1.31 2.51 3.11
CA ASN A 338 0.44 2.67 1.95
C ASN A 338 -0.92 2.02 2.21
N THR A 339 -1.99 2.54 1.63
CA THR A 339 -3.31 1.88 1.66
C THR A 339 -3.51 0.99 0.43
N GLY A 340 -4.39 -0.01 0.53
CA GLY A 340 -4.59 -1.01 -0.51
C GLY A 340 -5.31 -0.50 -1.76
N ASP A 341 -5.84 0.72 -1.76
CA ASP A 341 -6.39 1.44 -2.91
C ASP A 341 -5.34 2.33 -3.62
N GLU A 342 -4.14 2.50 -3.06
CA GLU A 342 -3.10 3.26 -3.73
C GLU A 342 -2.62 2.56 -5.00
N SER A 343 -2.63 3.29 -6.11
CA SER A 343 -2.07 2.87 -7.38
C SER A 343 -0.59 3.25 -7.42
N PHE A 344 0.29 2.26 -7.28
CA PHE A 344 1.73 2.47 -7.36
C PHE A 344 2.24 2.13 -8.76
N CYS A 345 2.84 3.10 -9.44
CA CYS A 345 3.62 2.83 -10.63
C CYS A 345 5.07 2.53 -10.25
N ALA A 346 5.52 1.32 -10.52
CA ALA A 346 6.90 0.93 -10.30
C ALA A 346 7.84 1.74 -11.20
N SER A 347 8.96 2.14 -10.63
CA SER A 347 10.06 2.85 -11.28
C SER A 347 11.37 2.18 -10.96
#